data_AF-A0A174KK03-F1
#
_entry.id   AF-A0A174KK03-F1
#
_cell.length_a   1.000
_cell.length_b   1.000
_cell.length_c   1.000
_cell.angle_alpha   90.00
_cell.angle_beta   90.00
_cell.angle_gamma   90.00
#
_symmetry.space_group_name_H-M   'P 1'
#
loop_
_entity.id
_entity.type
_entity.pdbx_description
1 polymer ?
#
loop_
_entity_poly.entity_id
_entity_poly.type
_entity_poly.pdbx_seq_one_letter_code
_entity_poly.pdbx_strand_id
1 'polypeptide(L)'
;MFKGIVMEIKDDYVIVMKEDGTLARIKNKDGLKIGNPIFFFEEDIYVKKEAAKVIPFKKYIVPLGAIAALFIILINPIMNIFTTKMNNVYAVLTFDINPSIEFNLDEKGIIKSVKGINDEAIALGLDKIKGMTFEEGTIALRDLLSQSNYLNNNNAVLVGFSFIGNENIDYEKDIQQVIKNTFKGTDVAFLKGEKSDLEKAQSQGISLGKYEALVKLDEDNFEDAIENLTTQEMLELLRNVDGSIFLDEDQLEELQDELEDRLEDEIENEDEDENEDEDEDDEYDENDDIDDDEKNED
;
A
#
# COMPACT_ATOMS: atom_id res chain seq x y z
N MET A 1 70.34 41.93 -20.41
CA MET A 1 71.27 41.89 -19.25
C MET A 1 71.15 43.22 -18.53
N PHE A 2 70.91 43.20 -17.23
CA PHE A 2 70.82 44.37 -16.38
C PHE A 2 71.98 44.38 -15.40
N LYS A 3 72.44 45.58 -15.04
CA LYS A 3 73.40 45.80 -13.97
C LYS A 3 72.69 46.50 -12.81
N GLY A 4 73.03 46.10 -11.59
CA GLY A 4 72.52 46.75 -10.40
C GLY A 4 73.36 46.48 -9.17
N ILE A 5 72.99 47.09 -8.05
CA ILE A 5 73.64 46.93 -6.75
C ILE A 5 72.69 46.16 -5.82
N VAL A 6 73.22 45.14 -5.13
CA VAL A 6 72.46 44.38 -4.13
C VAL A 6 72.13 45.30 -2.96
N MET A 7 70.83 45.53 -2.72
CA MET A 7 70.35 46.41 -1.65
C MET A 7 70.02 45.61 -0.39
N GLU A 8 69.34 44.48 -0.54
CA GLU A 8 68.86 43.65 0.57
C GLU A 8 68.75 42.19 0.10
N ILE A 9 69.12 41.24 0.97
CA ILE A 9 69.00 39.80 0.71
C ILE A 9 67.94 39.25 1.66
N LYS A 10 66.90 38.62 1.11
CA LYS A 10 65.83 37.94 1.88
C LYS A 10 65.87 36.43 1.62
N ASP A 11 65.14 35.66 2.41
CA ASP A 11 65.14 34.19 2.33
C ASP A 11 64.71 33.65 0.96
N ASP A 12 63.79 34.35 0.30
CA ASP A 12 63.10 33.93 -0.92
C ASP A 12 63.47 34.75 -2.17
N TYR A 13 64.09 35.93 -2.01
CA TYR A 13 64.56 36.78 -3.12
C TYR A 13 65.59 37.84 -2.68
N VAL A 14 66.30 38.43 -3.64
CA VAL A 14 67.19 39.59 -3.44
C VAL A 14 66.57 40.84 -4.05
N ILE A 15 66.70 41.97 -3.37
CA ILE A 15 66.34 43.29 -3.91
C ILE A 15 67.60 43.94 -4.49
N VAL A 16 67.52 44.33 -5.77
CA VAL A 16 68.60 44.97 -6.51
C VAL A 16 68.13 46.32 -7.03
N MET A 17 68.97 47.35 -6.89
CA MET A 17 68.75 48.65 -7.53
C MET A 17 69.45 48.68 -8.88
N LYS A 18 68.67 48.84 -9.96
CA LYS A 18 69.17 48.98 -11.33
C LYS A 18 69.84 50.35 -11.52
N GLU A 19 70.64 50.48 -12.58
CA GLU A 19 71.30 51.74 -12.94
C GLU A 19 70.31 52.89 -13.24
N ASP A 20 69.08 52.55 -13.65
CA ASP A 20 67.98 53.51 -13.84
C ASP A 20 67.33 54.00 -12.52
N GLY A 21 67.85 53.55 -11.36
CA GLY A 21 67.34 53.89 -10.04
C GLY A 21 66.11 53.08 -9.60
N THR A 22 65.59 52.21 -10.45
CA THR A 22 64.43 51.36 -10.10
C THR A 22 64.86 50.08 -9.39
N LEU A 23 63.98 49.54 -8.54
CA LEU A 23 64.23 48.31 -7.80
C LEU A 23 63.67 47.10 -8.54
N ALA A 24 64.43 46.01 -8.56
CA ALA A 24 64.02 44.70 -9.07
C ALA A 24 64.20 43.63 -7.98
N ARG A 25 63.28 42.67 -7.93
CA ARG A 25 63.44 41.45 -7.11
C ARG A 25 63.97 40.35 -8.01
N ILE A 26 65.02 39.67 -7.59
CA ILE A 26 65.61 38.56 -8.32
C ILE A 26 65.69 37.31 -7.43
N LYS A 27 65.75 36.14 -8.04
CA LYS A 27 65.97 34.87 -7.32
C LYS A 27 67.32 34.92 -6.58
N ASN A 28 67.38 34.30 -5.40
CA ASN A 28 68.63 34.16 -4.66
C ASN A 28 69.68 33.43 -5.50
N LYS A 29 70.91 33.96 -5.48
CA LYS A 29 72.10 33.35 -6.09
C LYS A 29 73.19 33.26 -5.02
N ASP A 30 74.05 32.27 -5.14
CA ASP A 30 75.13 32.07 -4.18
C ASP A 30 76.17 33.20 -4.25
N GLY A 31 76.71 33.56 -3.08
CA GLY A 31 77.82 34.53 -2.97
C GLY A 31 77.42 36.01 -3.08
N LEU A 32 76.13 36.34 -3.08
CA LEU A 32 75.67 37.73 -3.07
C LEU A 32 75.95 38.40 -1.71
N LYS A 33 76.41 39.67 -1.78
CA LYS A 33 76.63 40.53 -0.61
C LYS A 33 76.02 41.89 -0.86
N ILE A 34 75.43 42.48 0.17
CA ILE A 34 74.88 43.83 0.12
C ILE A 34 75.98 44.83 -0.29
N GLY A 35 75.64 45.76 -1.18
CA GLY A 35 76.55 46.75 -1.74
C GLY A 35 77.37 46.28 -2.94
N ASN A 36 77.40 44.98 -3.25
CA ASN A 36 78.11 44.49 -4.43
C ASN A 36 77.33 44.74 -5.73
N PRO A 37 78.01 45.09 -6.84
CA PRO A 37 77.40 45.10 -8.16
C PRO A 37 77.13 43.67 -8.65
N ILE A 38 76.01 43.49 -9.34
CA ILE A 38 75.57 42.21 -9.94
C ILE A 38 75.07 42.44 -11.36
N PHE A 39 75.25 41.45 -12.21
CA PHE A 39 74.57 41.32 -13.50
C PHE A 39 73.48 40.24 -13.42
N PHE A 40 72.29 40.57 -13.91
CA PHE A 40 71.15 39.65 -13.93
C PHE A 40 70.35 39.79 -15.23
N PHE A 41 69.56 38.79 -15.57
CA PHE A 41 68.71 38.76 -16.77
C PHE A 41 67.22 38.79 -16.40
N GLU A 42 66.33 38.90 -17.39
CA GLU A 42 64.88 38.96 -17.12
C GLU A 42 64.38 37.66 -16.46
N GLU A 43 64.98 36.53 -16.77
CA GLU A 43 64.66 35.21 -16.22
C GLU A 43 65.04 35.06 -14.75
N ASP A 44 65.94 35.94 -14.26
CA ASP A 44 66.33 36.03 -12.86
C ASP A 44 65.29 36.77 -12.02
N ILE A 45 64.35 37.52 -12.65
CA ILE A 45 63.33 38.28 -11.92
C ILE A 45 62.45 37.32 -11.12
N TYR A 46 62.33 37.60 -9.82
CA TYR A 46 61.51 36.84 -8.90
C TYR A 46 60.06 37.26 -9.04
N VAL A 47 59.22 36.34 -9.53
CA VAL A 47 57.76 36.48 -9.52
C VAL A 47 57.23 35.57 -8.41
N LYS A 48 56.57 36.17 -7.41
CA LYS A 48 55.93 35.41 -6.33
C LYS A 48 54.82 34.55 -6.94
N LYS A 49 55.03 33.24 -7.01
CA LYS A 49 53.94 32.30 -7.33
C LYS A 49 53.00 32.27 -6.13
N GLU A 50 51.79 32.78 -6.28
CA GLU A 50 50.76 32.59 -5.26
C GLU A 50 50.47 31.09 -5.16
N ALA A 51 50.85 30.49 -4.03
CA ALA A 51 50.47 29.10 -3.75
C ALA A 51 48.94 29.07 -3.67
N ALA A 52 48.31 28.24 -4.51
CA ALA A 52 46.88 28.03 -4.48
C ALA A 52 46.45 27.68 -3.05
N LYS A 53 45.47 28.41 -2.50
CA LYS A 53 44.89 28.11 -1.18
C LYS A 53 44.34 26.69 -1.22
N VAL A 54 45.04 25.74 -0.60
CA VAL A 54 44.55 24.39 -0.39
C VAL A 54 43.47 24.48 0.69
N ILE A 55 42.19 24.52 0.28
CA ILE A 55 41.07 24.51 1.21
C ILE A 55 40.96 23.08 1.77
N PRO A 56 41.03 22.87 3.10
CA PRO A 56 40.98 21.53 3.65
C PRO A 56 39.58 20.91 3.45
N PHE A 57 39.54 19.82 2.69
CA PHE A 57 38.34 19.05 2.34
C PHE A 57 37.45 18.70 3.54
N LYS A 58 38.04 18.58 4.74
CA LYS A 58 37.35 18.29 6.01
C LYS A 58 36.29 19.31 6.45
N LYS A 59 36.32 20.55 5.94
CA LYS A 59 35.37 21.60 6.35
C LYS A 59 33.96 21.42 5.77
N TYR A 60 33.80 20.62 4.70
CA TYR A 60 32.53 20.45 4.00
C TYR A 60 31.86 19.08 4.21
N ILE A 61 32.61 18.05 4.64
CA ILE A 61 32.05 16.70 4.86
C ILE A 61 31.19 16.59 6.13
N VAL A 62 31.52 17.34 7.19
CA VAL A 62 30.75 17.33 8.45
C VAL A 62 29.32 17.89 8.27
N PRO A 63 29.10 19.07 7.65
CA PRO A 63 27.73 19.56 7.42
C PRO A 63 26.94 18.72 6.40
N LEU A 64 27.62 18.08 5.43
CA LEU A 64 26.97 17.24 4.43
C LEU A 64 26.40 15.95 5.03
N GLY A 65 27.10 15.35 6.00
CA GLY A 65 26.61 14.16 6.72
C GLY A 65 25.37 14.45 7.58
N ALA A 66 25.30 15.63 8.22
CA ALA A 66 24.13 16.03 9.00
C ALA A 66 22.88 16.25 8.13
N ILE A 67 23.05 16.81 6.93
CA ILE A 67 21.97 16.97 5.95
C ILE A 67 21.46 15.60 5.46
N ALA A 68 22.37 14.67 5.15
CA ALA A 68 21.99 13.31 4.75
C ALA A 68 21.23 12.55 5.85
N ALA A 69 21.65 12.68 7.11
CA ALA A 69 20.96 12.07 8.25
C ALA A 69 19.53 12.64 8.44
N LEU A 70 19.35 13.95 8.26
CA LEU A 70 18.02 14.58 8.27
C LEU A 70 17.13 14.05 7.14
N PHE A 71 17.67 13.88 5.92
CA PHE A 71 16.91 13.28 4.83
C PHE A 71 16.50 11.84 5.14
N ILE A 72 17.36 11.03 5.74
CA ILE A 72 16.99 9.66 6.13
C ILE A 72 15.87 9.67 7.16
N ILE A 73 15.94 10.53 8.18
CA ILE A 73 14.89 10.65 9.22
C ILE A 73 13.56 11.16 8.64
N LEU A 74 13.60 12.07 7.66
CA LEU A 74 12.39 12.65 7.06
C LEU A 74 11.77 11.75 5.98
N ILE A 75 12.59 11.05 5.19
CA ILE A 75 12.12 10.21 4.08
C ILE A 75 11.55 8.88 4.58
N ASN A 76 12.11 8.30 5.65
CA ASN A 76 11.66 6.99 6.17
C ASN A 76 10.16 6.93 6.54
N PRO A 77 9.60 7.89 7.33
CA PRO A 77 8.17 7.89 7.64
C PRO A 77 7.30 8.19 6.41
N ILE A 78 7.76 9.05 5.49
CA ILE A 78 7.02 9.38 4.26
C ILE A 78 6.94 8.15 3.34
N MET A 79 8.04 7.41 3.18
CA MET A 79 8.06 6.16 2.41
C MET A 79 7.13 5.11 3.02
N ASN A 80 7.15 4.92 4.34
CA ASN A 80 6.24 3.98 5.01
C ASN A 80 4.76 4.35 4.76
N ILE A 81 4.40 5.63 4.93
CA ILE A 81 3.02 6.10 4.70
C ILE A 81 2.59 5.92 3.23
N PHE A 82 3.46 6.26 2.27
CA PHE A 82 3.17 6.08 0.85
C PHE A 82 3.04 4.60 0.46
N THR A 83 3.83 3.70 1.06
CA THR A 83 3.69 2.26 0.80
C THR A 83 2.39 1.67 1.34
N THR A 84 1.92 2.12 2.52
CA THR A 84 0.60 1.70 3.05
C THR A 84 -0.56 2.26 2.24
N LYS A 85 -0.47 3.49 1.73
CA LYS A 85 -1.50 4.09 0.86
C LYS A 85 -1.51 3.54 -0.58
N MET A 86 -0.45 2.86 -1.02
CA MET A 86 -0.44 2.17 -2.33
C MET A 86 -1.05 0.77 -2.28
N ASN A 87 -1.31 0.24 -1.07
CA ASN A 87 -1.93 -1.05 -0.88
C ASN A 87 -3.42 -0.84 -0.54
N ASN A 88 -4.17 -0.30 -1.49
CA ASN A 88 -5.64 -0.16 -1.40
C ASN A 88 -6.29 -1.55 -1.45
N VAL A 89 -6.20 -2.27 -0.33
CA VAL A 89 -6.90 -3.53 -0.14
C VAL A 89 -8.38 -3.20 0.07
N TYR A 90 -9.21 -3.74 -0.81
CA TYR A 90 -10.65 -3.58 -0.82
C TYR A 90 -11.35 -4.79 -0.20
N ALA A 91 -10.84 -6.00 -0.47
CA ALA A 91 -11.37 -7.24 0.08
C ALA A 91 -10.22 -8.19 0.44
N VAL A 92 -10.47 -9.03 1.44
CA VAL A 92 -9.56 -10.10 1.86
C VAL A 92 -10.27 -11.43 1.70
N LEU A 93 -9.57 -12.39 1.10
CA LEU A 93 -10.01 -13.75 0.97
C LEU A 93 -9.03 -14.69 1.63
N THR A 94 -9.54 -15.76 2.21
CA THR A 94 -8.74 -16.88 2.68
C THR A 94 -9.22 -18.17 2.06
N PHE A 95 -8.30 -19.00 1.61
CA PHE A 95 -8.57 -20.34 1.07
C PHE A 95 -7.98 -21.37 2.01
N ASP A 96 -8.83 -22.18 2.60
CA ASP A 96 -8.49 -23.24 3.53
C ASP A 96 -8.80 -24.60 2.89
N ILE A 97 -7.74 -25.28 2.45
CA ILE A 97 -7.78 -26.67 1.97
C ILE A 97 -6.88 -27.57 2.85
N ASN A 98 -5.87 -26.93 3.48
CA ASN A 98 -4.59 -27.46 3.98
C ASN A 98 -3.57 -27.58 2.85
N PRO A 99 -2.95 -26.50 2.36
CA PRO A 99 -2.60 -25.24 3.05
C PRO A 99 -3.71 -24.18 3.22
N SER A 100 -3.42 -23.15 4.04
CA SER A 100 -4.24 -21.95 4.28
C SER A 100 -3.58 -20.70 3.67
N ILE A 101 -4.26 -20.03 2.72
CA ILE A 101 -3.71 -18.92 1.94
C ILE A 101 -4.57 -17.67 2.07
N GLU A 102 -3.98 -16.48 2.23
CA GLU A 102 -4.66 -15.18 2.22
C GLU A 102 -4.39 -14.42 0.91
N PHE A 103 -5.45 -13.94 0.25
CA PHE A 103 -5.41 -12.99 -0.86
C PHE A 103 -5.94 -11.64 -0.39
N ASN A 104 -5.21 -10.57 -0.71
CA ASN A 104 -5.68 -9.20 -0.54
C ASN A 104 -5.94 -8.59 -1.92
N LEU A 105 -7.19 -8.28 -2.22
CA LEU A 105 -7.64 -7.76 -3.52
C LEU A 105 -7.87 -6.25 -3.45
N ASP A 106 -7.73 -5.55 -4.58
CA ASP A 106 -8.28 -4.19 -4.73
C ASP A 106 -9.71 -4.19 -5.30
N GLU A 107 -10.30 -3.01 -5.43
CA GLU A 107 -11.65 -2.76 -5.96
C GLU A 107 -11.85 -3.32 -7.38
N LYS A 108 -10.78 -3.58 -8.13
CA LYS A 108 -10.83 -4.13 -9.49
C LYS A 108 -10.59 -5.64 -9.51
N GLY A 109 -10.52 -6.28 -8.34
CA GLY A 109 -10.23 -7.71 -8.21
C GLY A 109 -8.77 -8.05 -8.53
N ILE A 110 -7.84 -7.09 -8.47
CA ILE A 110 -6.41 -7.38 -8.68
C ILE A 110 -5.77 -7.81 -7.35
N ILE A 111 -5.02 -8.90 -7.37
CA ILE A 111 -4.35 -9.43 -6.18
C ILE A 111 -3.16 -8.53 -5.82
N LYS A 112 -3.31 -7.74 -4.77
CA LYS A 112 -2.27 -6.83 -4.25
C LYS A 112 -1.21 -7.56 -3.47
N SER A 113 -1.59 -8.59 -2.74
CA SER A 113 -0.67 -9.49 -2.05
C SER A 113 -1.30 -10.85 -1.85
N VAL A 114 -0.45 -11.86 -1.77
CA VAL A 114 -0.79 -13.22 -1.39
C VAL A 114 0.15 -13.64 -0.26
N LYS A 115 -0.37 -14.34 0.74
CA LYS A 115 0.41 -14.82 1.90
C LYS A 115 0.01 -16.24 2.24
N GLY A 116 0.98 -17.08 2.60
CA GLY A 116 0.69 -18.32 3.30
C GLY A 116 0.45 -18.05 4.78
N ILE A 117 -0.64 -18.57 5.33
CA ILE A 117 -0.99 -18.43 6.75
C ILE A 117 -0.29 -19.53 7.56
N ASN A 118 -0.26 -20.76 7.05
CA ASN A 118 0.44 -21.89 7.66
C ASN A 118 1.73 -22.26 6.91
N ASP A 119 2.56 -23.10 7.53
CA ASP A 119 3.88 -23.50 7.01
C ASP A 119 3.78 -24.20 5.64
N GLU A 120 2.73 -25.00 5.43
CA GLU A 120 2.44 -25.65 4.15
C GLU A 120 2.22 -24.63 3.03
N ALA A 121 1.49 -23.54 3.33
CA ALA A 121 1.19 -22.50 2.35
C ALA A 121 2.43 -21.70 1.97
N ILE A 122 3.30 -21.44 2.96
CA ILE A 122 4.55 -20.70 2.75
C ILE A 122 5.47 -21.46 1.80
N ALA A 123 5.44 -22.80 1.83
CA ALA A 123 6.24 -23.65 0.95
C ALA A 123 5.76 -23.69 -0.52
N LEU A 124 4.54 -23.22 -0.84
CA LEU A 124 3.95 -23.31 -2.19
C LEU A 124 4.53 -22.33 -3.22
N GLY A 125 5.32 -21.34 -2.81
CA GLY A 125 5.92 -20.37 -3.74
C GLY A 125 4.87 -19.48 -4.42
N LEU A 126 4.05 -18.79 -3.62
CA LEU A 126 2.88 -18.01 -4.05
C LEU A 126 3.23 -16.69 -4.78
N ASP A 127 4.51 -16.30 -4.83
CA ASP A 127 4.96 -14.99 -5.33
C ASP A 127 4.46 -14.64 -6.74
N LYS A 128 4.24 -15.65 -7.58
CA LYS A 128 3.79 -15.46 -8.97
C LYS A 128 2.34 -15.00 -9.09
N ILE A 129 1.52 -15.21 -8.06
CA ILE A 129 0.09 -14.87 -8.07
C ILE A 129 -0.11 -13.36 -7.89
N LYS A 130 0.83 -12.68 -7.22
CA LYS A 130 0.72 -11.24 -6.96
C LYS A 130 0.66 -10.44 -8.27
N GLY A 131 -0.33 -9.57 -8.38
CA GLY A 131 -0.56 -8.69 -9.53
C GLY A 131 -1.44 -9.29 -10.63
N MET A 132 -1.82 -10.57 -10.52
CA MET A 132 -2.84 -11.19 -11.39
C MET A 132 -4.24 -10.69 -11.05
N THR A 133 -5.19 -10.87 -11.97
CA THR A 133 -6.62 -10.77 -11.61
C THR A 133 -6.99 -11.89 -10.64
N PHE A 134 -8.10 -11.73 -9.93
CA PHE A 134 -8.59 -12.75 -9.01
C PHE A 134 -8.84 -14.09 -9.71
N GLU A 135 -9.43 -14.07 -10.90
CA GLU A 135 -9.66 -15.27 -11.71
C GLU A 135 -8.35 -15.97 -12.08
N GLU A 136 -7.41 -15.24 -12.68
CA GLU A 136 -6.10 -15.78 -13.06
C GLU A 136 -5.34 -16.34 -11.85
N GLY A 137 -5.35 -15.61 -10.73
CA GLY A 137 -4.66 -16.01 -9.51
C GLY A 137 -5.30 -17.20 -8.81
N THR A 138 -6.63 -17.33 -8.85
CA THR A 138 -7.35 -18.47 -8.27
C THR A 138 -7.12 -19.73 -9.10
N ILE A 139 -7.08 -19.61 -10.44
CA ILE A 139 -6.67 -20.71 -11.33
C ILE A 139 -5.23 -21.12 -11.04
N ALA A 140 -4.31 -20.16 -10.94
CA ALA A 140 -2.91 -20.44 -10.62
C ALA A 140 -2.76 -21.11 -9.24
N LEU A 141 -3.56 -20.70 -8.25
CA LEU A 141 -3.59 -21.33 -6.93
C LEU A 141 -4.06 -22.78 -7.03
N ARG A 142 -5.18 -23.04 -7.73
CA ARG A 142 -5.69 -24.40 -7.96
C ARG A 142 -4.64 -25.29 -8.62
N ASP A 143 -3.91 -24.78 -9.61
CA ASP A 143 -2.86 -25.52 -10.29
C ASP A 143 -1.71 -25.88 -9.33
N LEU A 144 -1.27 -24.94 -8.48
CA LEU A 144 -0.25 -25.19 -7.46
C LEU A 144 -0.69 -26.24 -6.44
N LEU A 145 -1.93 -26.14 -5.97
CA LEU A 145 -2.52 -27.10 -5.02
C LEU A 145 -2.62 -28.50 -5.65
N SER A 146 -3.00 -28.59 -6.93
CA SER A 146 -3.10 -29.84 -7.67
C SER A 146 -1.74 -30.51 -7.87
N GLN A 147 -0.72 -29.73 -8.27
CA GLN A 147 0.66 -30.23 -8.44
C GLN A 147 1.26 -30.74 -7.13
N SER A 148 0.83 -30.17 -6.00
CA SER A 148 1.26 -30.54 -4.65
C SER A 148 0.39 -31.62 -4.00
N ASN A 149 -0.56 -32.22 -4.74
CA ASN A 149 -1.52 -33.25 -4.30
C ASN A 149 -2.50 -32.83 -3.19
N TYR A 150 -2.66 -31.53 -2.91
CA TYR A 150 -3.60 -31.05 -1.90
C TYR A 150 -5.07 -31.23 -2.31
N LEU A 151 -5.37 -31.14 -3.62
CA LEU A 151 -6.74 -31.32 -4.16
C LEU A 151 -7.07 -32.76 -4.56
N ASN A 152 -6.09 -33.67 -4.61
CA ASN A 152 -6.33 -35.06 -5.01
C ASN A 152 -6.90 -35.92 -3.88
N ASN A 153 -6.62 -35.55 -2.62
CA ASN A 153 -7.07 -36.28 -1.43
C ASN A 153 -8.16 -35.53 -0.65
N ASN A 154 -8.29 -34.22 -0.84
CA ASN A 154 -9.31 -33.39 -0.21
C ASN A 154 -10.23 -32.84 -1.28
N ASN A 155 -11.53 -33.12 -1.15
CA ASN A 155 -12.54 -32.53 -2.03
C ASN A 155 -13.28 -31.38 -1.33
N ALA A 156 -12.56 -30.56 -0.57
CA ALA A 156 -13.13 -29.53 0.30
C ALA A 156 -12.30 -28.24 0.25
N VAL A 157 -12.97 -27.11 0.04
CA VAL A 157 -12.39 -25.76 0.10
C VAL A 157 -13.28 -24.90 0.98
N LEU A 158 -12.72 -24.40 2.08
CA LEU A 158 -13.36 -23.38 2.88
C LEU A 158 -12.82 -22.02 2.45
N VAL A 159 -13.71 -21.09 2.09
CA VAL A 159 -13.36 -19.73 1.69
C VAL A 159 -13.91 -18.75 2.72
N GLY A 160 -13.02 -18.00 3.36
CA GLY A 160 -13.40 -16.82 4.14
C GLY A 160 -13.29 -15.57 3.29
N PHE A 161 -14.26 -14.66 3.37
CA PHE A 161 -14.29 -13.40 2.62
C PHE A 161 -14.67 -12.23 3.53
N SER A 162 -13.98 -11.10 3.42
CA SER A 162 -14.36 -9.88 4.13
C SER A 162 -14.03 -8.62 3.32
N PHE A 163 -14.95 -7.65 3.34
CA PHE A 163 -14.70 -6.31 2.81
C PHE A 163 -13.87 -5.47 3.81
N ILE A 164 -12.85 -4.80 3.29
CA ILE A 164 -12.09 -3.74 3.98
C ILE A 164 -12.64 -2.36 3.60
N GLY A 165 -13.08 -2.21 2.35
CA GLY A 165 -13.81 -1.04 1.85
C GLY A 165 -15.32 -1.15 2.10
N ASN A 166 -16.09 -0.35 1.36
CA ASN A 166 -17.55 -0.45 1.38
C ASN A 166 -18.00 -1.77 0.74
N GLU A 167 -19.06 -2.37 1.26
CA GLU A 167 -19.64 -3.57 0.67
C GLU A 167 -20.15 -3.31 -0.75
N ASN A 168 -20.02 -4.32 -1.61
CA ASN A 168 -20.54 -4.30 -2.97
C ASN A 168 -21.00 -5.73 -3.32
N ILE A 169 -22.30 -5.90 -3.51
CA ILE A 169 -22.92 -7.20 -3.74
C ILE A 169 -22.45 -7.82 -5.06
N ASP A 170 -22.34 -7.02 -6.13
CA ASP A 170 -21.90 -7.53 -7.44
C ASP A 170 -20.45 -8.01 -7.39
N TYR A 171 -19.58 -7.28 -6.68
CA TYR A 171 -18.20 -7.72 -6.46
C TYR A 171 -18.15 -9.06 -5.73
N GLU A 172 -18.94 -9.23 -4.67
CA GLU A 172 -19.02 -10.49 -3.94
C GLU A 172 -19.52 -11.64 -4.81
N LYS A 173 -20.57 -11.41 -5.62
CA LYS A 173 -21.10 -12.38 -6.59
C LYS A 173 -20.07 -12.80 -7.62
N ASP A 174 -19.34 -11.85 -8.21
CA ASP A 174 -18.28 -12.11 -9.19
C ASP A 174 -17.19 -13.00 -8.58
N ILE A 175 -16.79 -12.71 -7.34
CA ILE A 175 -15.83 -13.50 -6.58
C ILE A 175 -16.36 -14.92 -6.35
N GLN A 176 -17.59 -15.08 -5.86
CA GLN A 176 -18.21 -16.38 -5.64
C GLN A 176 -18.28 -17.21 -6.93
N GLN A 177 -18.64 -16.58 -8.05
CA GLN A 177 -18.72 -17.22 -9.36
C GLN A 177 -17.35 -17.72 -9.84
N VAL A 178 -16.30 -16.90 -9.70
CA VAL A 178 -14.92 -17.29 -10.03
C VAL A 178 -14.47 -18.49 -9.20
N ILE A 179 -14.74 -18.48 -7.89
CA ILE A 179 -14.40 -19.58 -6.98
C ILE A 179 -15.13 -20.86 -7.41
N LYS A 180 -16.45 -20.78 -7.62
CA LYS A 180 -17.28 -21.92 -8.05
C LYS A 180 -16.78 -22.53 -9.35
N ASN A 181 -16.51 -21.69 -10.36
CA ASN A 181 -16.02 -22.15 -11.66
C ASN A 181 -14.64 -22.80 -11.55
N THR A 182 -13.74 -22.20 -10.77
CA THR A 182 -12.37 -22.70 -10.61
C THR A 182 -12.35 -24.01 -9.84
N PHE A 183 -13.11 -24.10 -8.74
CA PHE A 183 -13.16 -25.27 -7.87
C PHE A 183 -14.31 -26.23 -8.19
N LYS A 184 -14.85 -26.20 -9.41
CA LYS A 184 -15.92 -27.11 -9.84
C LYS A 184 -15.59 -28.57 -9.54
N GLY A 185 -16.56 -29.26 -8.93
CA GLY A 185 -16.43 -30.65 -8.48
C GLY A 185 -15.82 -30.82 -7.09
N THR A 186 -15.43 -29.71 -6.45
CA THR A 186 -14.97 -29.65 -5.05
C THR A 186 -16.11 -29.14 -4.19
N ASP A 187 -16.20 -29.60 -2.94
CA ASP A 187 -17.13 -29.07 -1.96
C ASP A 187 -16.63 -27.69 -1.49
N VAL A 188 -17.36 -26.62 -1.77
CA VAL A 188 -16.91 -25.25 -1.47
C VAL A 188 -17.89 -24.57 -0.53
N ALA A 189 -17.43 -24.21 0.66
CA ALA A 189 -18.15 -23.34 1.58
C ALA A 189 -17.58 -21.92 1.52
N PHE A 190 -18.46 -20.92 1.40
CA PHE A 190 -18.14 -19.50 1.37
C PHE A 190 -18.71 -18.82 2.61
N LEU A 191 -17.83 -18.28 3.45
CA LEU A 191 -18.18 -17.60 4.68
C LEU A 191 -17.77 -16.14 4.60
N LYS A 192 -18.77 -15.26 4.59
CA LYS A 192 -18.56 -13.82 4.72
C LYS A 192 -18.46 -13.45 6.20
N GLY A 193 -17.39 -12.75 6.54
CA GLY A 193 -17.14 -12.20 7.87
C GLY A 193 -16.94 -10.69 7.83
N GLU A 194 -17.09 -10.03 8.98
CA GLU A 194 -16.82 -8.60 9.08
C GLU A 194 -15.31 -8.32 9.15
N LYS A 195 -14.93 -7.06 8.91
CA LYS A 195 -13.56 -6.62 9.11
C LYS A 195 -13.05 -6.90 10.53
N SER A 196 -13.94 -6.80 11.52
CA SER A 196 -13.59 -7.06 12.93
C SER A 196 -13.21 -8.52 13.17
N ASP A 197 -13.82 -9.45 12.43
CA ASP A 197 -13.56 -10.87 12.53
C ASP A 197 -12.26 -11.25 11.84
N LEU A 198 -11.92 -10.59 10.73
CA LEU A 198 -10.59 -10.72 10.12
C LEU A 198 -9.48 -10.32 11.10
N GLU A 199 -9.66 -9.22 11.85
CA GLU A 199 -8.68 -8.78 12.85
C GLU A 199 -8.54 -9.81 14.00
N LYS A 200 -9.66 -10.41 14.45
CA LYS A 200 -9.65 -11.46 15.46
C LYS A 200 -8.96 -12.73 14.95
N ALA A 201 -9.29 -13.19 13.74
CA ALA A 201 -8.66 -14.34 13.10
C ALA A 201 -7.13 -14.17 13.00
N GLN A 202 -6.69 -12.99 12.54
CA GLN A 202 -5.27 -12.64 12.48
C GLN A 202 -4.59 -12.62 13.86
N SER A 203 -5.28 -12.12 14.89
CA SER A 203 -4.75 -12.10 16.27
C SER A 203 -4.56 -13.50 16.86
N GLN A 204 -5.34 -14.48 16.38
CA GLN A 204 -5.26 -15.88 16.77
C GLN A 204 -4.35 -16.70 15.83
N GLY A 205 -3.84 -16.11 14.75
CA GLY A 205 -2.98 -16.79 13.79
C GLY A 205 -3.70 -17.78 12.88
N ILE A 206 -5.02 -17.64 12.72
CA ILE A 206 -5.84 -18.50 11.86
C ILE A 206 -6.40 -17.72 10.67
N SER A 207 -6.90 -18.44 9.67
CA SER A 207 -7.60 -17.83 8.53
C SER A 207 -8.97 -17.30 8.93
N LEU A 208 -9.46 -16.33 8.16
CA LEU A 208 -10.83 -15.82 8.32
C LEU A 208 -11.86 -16.96 8.11
N GLY A 209 -11.69 -17.80 7.09
CA GLY A 209 -12.62 -18.89 6.80
C GLY A 209 -12.80 -19.82 8.00
N LYS A 210 -11.69 -20.25 8.63
CA LYS A 210 -11.74 -21.09 9.82
C LYS A 210 -12.33 -20.36 11.03
N TYR A 211 -12.02 -19.08 11.21
CA TYR A 211 -12.61 -18.29 12.30
C TYR A 211 -14.13 -18.20 12.16
N GLU A 212 -14.63 -17.81 10.98
CA GLU A 212 -16.08 -17.72 10.71
C GLU A 212 -16.78 -19.08 10.86
N ALA A 213 -16.12 -20.15 10.44
CA ALA A 213 -16.65 -21.50 10.59
C ALA A 213 -16.87 -21.83 12.07
N LEU A 214 -15.89 -21.53 12.92
CA LEU A 214 -15.97 -21.81 14.35
C LEU A 214 -16.99 -20.92 15.06
N VAL A 215 -17.13 -19.66 14.66
CA VAL A 215 -18.22 -18.78 15.13
C VAL A 215 -19.58 -19.39 14.78
N LYS A 216 -19.77 -19.88 13.54
CA LYS A 216 -21.03 -20.55 13.13
C LYS A 216 -21.29 -21.86 13.87
N LEU A 217 -20.23 -22.59 14.24
CA LEU A 217 -20.34 -23.84 14.99
C LEU A 217 -20.51 -23.63 16.50
N ASP A 218 -20.51 -22.39 16.99
CA ASP A 218 -20.56 -22.03 18.42
C ASP A 218 -19.41 -22.67 19.23
N GLU A 219 -18.22 -22.75 18.63
CA GLU A 219 -17.03 -23.33 19.25
C GLU A 219 -16.25 -22.27 20.05
N ASP A 220 -16.43 -22.27 21.37
CA ASP A 220 -15.78 -21.33 22.30
C ASP A 220 -14.25 -21.47 22.35
N ASN A 221 -13.71 -22.64 22.00
CA ASN A 221 -12.28 -22.95 22.07
C ASN A 221 -11.66 -23.16 20.68
N PHE A 222 -11.46 -22.04 19.99
CA PHE A 222 -10.98 -22.01 18.61
C PHE A 222 -9.65 -22.76 18.41
N GLU A 223 -8.67 -22.62 19.30
CA GLU A 223 -7.34 -23.24 19.14
C GLU A 223 -7.42 -24.77 19.11
N ASP A 224 -8.11 -25.38 20.08
CA ASP A 224 -8.30 -26.83 20.12
C ASP A 224 -9.12 -27.33 18.92
N ALA A 225 -10.14 -26.59 18.49
CA ALA A 225 -10.95 -26.97 17.33
C ALA A 225 -10.13 -26.91 16.03
N ILE A 226 -9.28 -25.90 15.85
CA ILE A 226 -8.41 -25.73 14.67
C ILE A 226 -7.37 -26.85 14.56
N GLU A 227 -6.78 -27.28 15.68
CA GLU A 227 -5.79 -28.36 15.67
C GLU A 227 -6.41 -29.73 15.36
N ASN A 228 -7.65 -29.96 15.79
CA ASN A 228 -8.27 -31.29 15.72
C ASN A 228 -9.20 -31.48 14.52
N LEU A 229 -9.77 -30.40 13.96
CA LEU A 229 -10.69 -30.48 12.82
C LEU A 229 -9.98 -30.18 11.50
N THR A 230 -10.08 -31.11 10.56
CA THR A 230 -9.71 -30.88 9.16
C THR A 230 -10.72 -29.97 8.47
N THR A 231 -10.31 -29.33 7.37
CA THR A 231 -11.24 -28.53 6.52
C THR A 231 -12.47 -29.34 6.13
N GLN A 232 -12.30 -30.62 5.79
CA GLN A 232 -13.42 -31.46 5.37
C GLN A 232 -14.39 -31.73 6.51
N GLU A 233 -13.90 -32.07 7.71
CA GLU A 233 -14.76 -32.25 8.89
C GLU A 233 -15.50 -30.97 9.25
N MET A 234 -14.81 -29.82 9.14
CA MET A 234 -15.42 -28.52 9.39
C MET A 234 -16.56 -28.22 8.40
N LEU A 235 -16.38 -28.53 7.10
CA LEU A 235 -17.44 -28.42 6.10
C LEU A 235 -18.61 -29.38 6.39
N GLU A 236 -18.33 -30.62 6.78
CA GLU A 236 -19.38 -31.58 7.15
C GLU A 236 -20.22 -31.09 8.34
N LEU A 237 -19.59 -30.49 9.35
CA LEU A 237 -20.28 -29.87 10.48
C LEU A 237 -21.10 -28.66 10.04
N LEU A 238 -20.51 -27.76 9.24
CA LEU A 238 -21.18 -26.57 8.76
C LEU A 238 -22.41 -26.90 7.91
N ARG A 239 -22.34 -27.93 7.07
CA ARG A 239 -23.48 -28.41 6.25
C ARG A 239 -24.67 -28.80 7.12
N ASN A 240 -24.44 -29.29 8.33
CA ASN A 240 -25.53 -29.64 9.27
C ASN A 240 -26.12 -28.41 9.97
N VAL A 241 -25.39 -27.31 10.05
CA VAL A 241 -25.81 -26.06 10.71
C VAL A 241 -26.49 -25.12 9.72
N ASP A 242 -25.86 -24.91 8.57
CA ASP A 242 -26.28 -23.94 7.57
C ASP A 242 -25.79 -24.38 6.18
N GLY A 243 -26.70 -24.90 5.36
CA GLY A 243 -26.40 -25.36 4.01
C GLY A 243 -26.20 -24.23 2.99
N SER A 244 -26.64 -23.01 3.29
CA SER A 244 -26.64 -21.88 2.33
C SER A 244 -25.25 -21.32 2.03
N ILE A 245 -24.29 -21.64 2.90
CA ILE A 245 -22.89 -21.24 2.72
C ILE A 245 -22.21 -22.01 1.58
N PHE A 246 -22.81 -23.11 1.10
CA PHE A 246 -22.21 -23.96 0.09
C PHE A 246 -22.53 -23.45 -1.31
N LEU A 247 -21.49 -23.31 -2.13
CA LEU A 247 -21.61 -22.85 -3.51
C LEU A 247 -22.01 -24.00 -4.46
N ASP A 248 -23.15 -24.66 -4.20
CA ASP A 248 -23.73 -25.72 -5.05
C ASP A 248 -24.86 -25.22 -5.97
N GLU A 249 -25.25 -26.04 -6.95
CA GLU A 249 -26.01 -25.65 -8.17
C GLU A 249 -27.43 -25.10 -7.90
N ASP A 250 -28.08 -25.48 -6.80
CA ASP A 250 -29.51 -25.19 -6.55
C ASP A 250 -29.76 -23.90 -5.72
N GLN A 251 -28.79 -23.46 -4.90
CA GLN A 251 -28.96 -22.29 -4.00
C GLN A 251 -28.60 -20.95 -4.68
N LEU A 252 -27.87 -20.99 -5.80
CA LEU A 252 -27.49 -19.81 -6.58
C LEU A 252 -28.61 -19.36 -7.53
N GLU A 253 -29.49 -20.28 -7.94
CA GLU A 253 -30.75 -19.95 -8.62
C GLU A 253 -31.68 -19.27 -7.59
N GLU A 254 -31.80 -19.84 -6.39
CA GLU A 254 -32.58 -19.25 -5.28
C GLU A 254 -32.06 -17.88 -4.83
N LEU A 255 -30.73 -17.68 -4.75
CA LEU A 255 -30.13 -16.36 -4.48
C LEU A 255 -30.23 -15.40 -5.68
N GLN A 256 -30.27 -15.89 -6.92
CA GLN A 256 -30.51 -15.04 -8.10
C GLN A 256 -31.96 -14.56 -8.10
N ASP A 257 -32.91 -15.47 -7.88
CA ASP A 257 -34.33 -15.18 -7.75
C ASP A 257 -34.60 -14.22 -6.59
N GLU A 258 -34.03 -14.45 -5.40
CA GLU A 258 -34.21 -13.56 -4.23
C GLU A 258 -33.60 -12.16 -4.44
N LEU A 259 -32.51 -12.06 -5.21
CA LEU A 259 -31.90 -10.78 -5.53
C LEU A 259 -32.62 -10.04 -6.66
N GLU A 260 -33.23 -10.77 -7.61
CA GLU A 260 -34.06 -10.21 -8.66
C GLU A 260 -35.39 -9.68 -8.08
N ASP A 261 -36.04 -10.44 -7.20
CA ASP A 261 -37.23 -10.03 -6.45
C ASP A 261 -36.96 -8.76 -5.61
N ARG A 262 -35.84 -8.71 -4.89
CA ARG A 262 -35.48 -7.53 -4.08
C ARG A 262 -35.19 -6.28 -4.91
N LEU A 263 -34.65 -6.44 -6.13
CA LEU A 263 -34.39 -5.32 -7.03
C LEU A 263 -35.68 -4.81 -7.68
N GLU A 264 -36.64 -5.70 -7.98
CA GLU A 264 -37.97 -5.31 -8.46
C GLU A 264 -38.74 -4.53 -7.38
N ASP A 265 -38.71 -4.99 -6.12
CA ASP A 265 -39.34 -4.28 -5.00
C ASP A 265 -38.72 -2.89 -4.76
N GLU A 266 -37.40 -2.73 -4.91
CA GLU A 266 -36.72 -1.44 -4.69
C GLU A 266 -37.05 -0.43 -5.81
N ILE A 267 -37.24 -0.90 -7.05
CA ILE A 267 -37.64 -0.08 -8.20
C ILE A 267 -39.12 0.34 -8.10
N GLU A 268 -40.03 -0.55 -7.70
CA GLU A 268 -41.45 -0.17 -7.50
C GLU A 268 -41.64 0.88 -6.40
N ASN A 269 -40.80 0.86 -5.36
CA ASN A 269 -40.85 1.86 -4.28
C ASN A 269 -40.21 3.21 -4.67
N GLU A 270 -39.20 3.24 -5.56
CA GLU A 270 -38.63 4.51 -6.06
C GLU A 270 -39.57 5.20 -7.08
N ASP A 271 -40.34 4.45 -7.87
CA ASP A 271 -41.30 5.00 -8.84
C ASP A 271 -42.60 5.54 -8.19
N GLU A 272 -42.96 5.11 -6.97
CA GLU A 272 -44.09 5.67 -6.21
C GLU A 272 -43.75 7.01 -5.52
N ASP A 273 -42.49 7.26 -5.17
CA ASP A 273 -42.07 8.49 -4.47
C ASP A 273 -41.75 9.68 -5.41
N GLU A 274 -41.54 9.47 -6.72
CA GLU A 274 -41.30 10.57 -7.69
C GLU A 274 -42.58 11.14 -8.35
N ASN A 275 -43.77 10.64 -8.02
CA ASN A 275 -45.04 11.03 -8.69
C ASN A 275 -45.99 11.91 -7.86
N GLU A 276 -45.58 12.48 -6.71
CA GLU A 276 -46.46 13.31 -5.87
C GLU A 276 -46.14 14.81 -5.75
N ASP A 277 -45.24 15.37 -6.57
CA ASP A 277 -44.96 16.82 -6.53
C ASP A 277 -44.94 17.47 -7.92
N GLU A 278 -46.11 17.60 -8.58
CA GLU A 278 -46.34 18.64 -9.59
C GLU A 278 -47.86 18.89 -9.76
N ASP A 279 -48.40 19.86 -9.02
CA ASP A 279 -49.43 20.80 -9.52
C ASP A 279 -49.53 22.01 -8.58
N GLU A 280 -49.04 23.15 -9.07
CA GLU A 280 -49.08 24.51 -8.48
C GLU A 280 -50.47 25.16 -8.59
N ASP A 281 -50.80 25.93 -7.54
CA ASP A 281 -51.44 27.27 -7.53
C ASP A 281 -52.88 27.50 -8.04
N ASP A 282 -53.79 27.98 -7.16
CA ASP A 282 -54.05 29.43 -6.99
C ASP A 282 -55.27 29.82 -6.11
N GLU A 283 -55.04 30.89 -5.34
CA GLU A 283 -55.93 31.96 -4.82
C GLU A 283 -57.19 31.74 -3.95
N TYR A 284 -57.06 32.25 -2.71
CA TYR A 284 -57.95 33.10 -1.88
C TYR A 284 -59.45 33.24 -2.21
N ASP A 285 -60.31 32.97 -1.21
CA ASP A 285 -61.39 33.91 -0.87
C ASP A 285 -61.81 33.81 0.62
N GLU A 286 -62.24 34.95 1.16
CA GLU A 286 -62.44 35.30 2.57
C GLU A 286 -63.66 34.66 3.25
N ASN A 287 -63.58 34.65 4.59
CA ASN A 287 -64.64 34.38 5.55
C ASN A 287 -65.93 35.19 5.29
N ASP A 288 -67.08 34.64 5.66
CA ASP A 288 -68.10 35.36 6.45
C ASP A 288 -69.18 34.39 6.96
N ASP A 289 -69.03 33.95 8.22
CA ASP A 289 -70.14 33.45 9.04
C ASP A 289 -70.75 34.66 9.77
N ILE A 290 -71.98 35.04 9.42
CA ILE A 290 -72.83 35.94 10.22
C ILE A 290 -74.21 35.31 10.39
N ASP A 291 -74.62 35.31 11.67
CA ASP A 291 -75.88 34.94 12.29
C ASP A 291 -77.16 35.46 11.59
N ASP A 292 -78.27 34.72 11.73
CA ASP A 292 -79.51 35.26 12.34
C ASP A 292 -80.58 34.16 12.57
N ASP A 293 -80.70 33.78 13.84
CA ASP A 293 -81.84 33.98 14.75
C ASP A 293 -83.32 33.58 14.41
N GLU A 294 -84.03 33.36 15.53
CA GLU A 294 -85.49 33.24 15.79
C GLU A 294 -86.17 31.86 15.62
N LYS A 295 -86.59 31.15 16.69
CA LYS A 295 -87.58 31.41 17.78
C LYS A 295 -89.05 31.06 17.47
N ASN A 296 -89.61 30.35 18.47
CA ASN A 296 -91.00 30.31 18.99
C ASN A 296 -91.66 28.92 18.85
N GLU A 297 -91.81 28.19 19.96
CA GLU A 297 -92.94 28.27 20.92
C GLU A 297 -94.26 27.78 20.30
N ASP A 298 -94.59 26.50 20.52
CA ASP A 298 -95.71 26.01 21.35
C ASP A 298 -95.73 24.47 21.43
#